data_AF-A0A1Y3MRM4-F1
#
_entry.id   AF-A0A1Y3MRM4-F1
#
_cell.length_a   1.000
_cell.length_b   1.000
_cell.length_c   1.000
_cell.angle_alpha   90.00
_cell.angle_beta   90.00
_cell.angle_gamma   90.00
#
_symmetry.space_group_name_H-M   'P 1'
#
loop_
_entity.id
_entity.type
_entity.pdbx_description
1 polymer ?
#
loop_
_entity_poly.entity_id
_entity_poly.type
_entity_poly.pdbx_seq_one_letter_code
_entity_poly.pdbx_strand_id
1 'polypeptide(L)'
;MLNPSNEYISSNLKKGQNSKLNKNVNDSEILKASLYGYIKSSQLPKLFDRLLGLSENINGYCGKQNYAEHVISFIPSVETPIGPARNNDVIIKINSNLLDENYNYKTGSVLDNDWTINLIGNPDSRITNCIVKPIRKIKTNGNIFEFLKLLGYK
;
A
#
# COMPACT_ATOMS: atom_id res chain seq x y z
N MET A 1 4.78 6.12 -61.94
CA MET A 1 4.39 4.88 -61.23
C MET A 1 5.40 4.64 -60.11
N LEU A 2 4.89 4.26 -58.93
CA LEU A 2 5.56 3.72 -57.72
C LEU A 2 6.06 4.70 -56.63
N ASN A 3 5.16 4.81 -55.64
CA ASN A 3 5.22 5.10 -54.20
C ASN A 3 6.55 5.37 -53.45
N PRO A 4 6.50 6.25 -52.43
CA PRO A 4 7.42 6.28 -51.30
C PRO A 4 6.89 5.43 -50.13
N SER A 5 7.76 4.73 -49.40
CA SER A 5 7.38 4.07 -48.14
C SER A 5 8.46 4.25 -47.07
N ASN A 6 8.12 5.15 -46.15
CA ASN A 6 8.62 5.42 -44.81
C ASN A 6 9.52 4.35 -44.16
N GLU A 7 10.75 4.75 -43.84
CA GLU A 7 11.56 4.15 -42.78
C GLU A 7 10.98 4.57 -41.41
N TYR A 8 10.30 3.65 -40.72
CA TYR A 8 10.02 3.78 -39.30
C TYR A 8 11.14 3.14 -38.49
N ILE A 9 11.93 3.98 -37.83
CA ILE A 9 12.81 3.61 -36.72
C ILE A 9 11.91 3.10 -35.58
N SER A 10 11.86 1.78 -35.38
CA SER A 10 11.25 1.19 -34.19
C SER A 10 12.34 0.91 -33.16
N SER A 11 12.40 1.78 -32.15
CA SER A 11 13.24 1.65 -30.97
C SER A 11 12.93 0.36 -30.21
N ASN A 12 13.99 -0.39 -29.91
CA ASN A 12 14.01 -1.56 -29.03
C ASN A 12 13.43 -1.27 -27.63
N LEU A 13 12.12 -1.45 -27.45
CA LEU A 13 11.51 -1.69 -26.15
C LEU A 13 11.52 -3.19 -25.90
N LYS A 14 12.60 -3.67 -25.26
CA LYS A 14 12.68 -5.04 -24.73
C LYS A 14 11.50 -5.25 -23.77
N LYS A 15 10.50 -6.00 -24.22
CA LYS A 15 9.44 -6.58 -23.37
C LYS A 15 10.13 -7.35 -22.24
N GLY A 16 9.98 -6.84 -21.02
CA GLY A 16 10.43 -7.51 -19.81
C GLY A 16 9.89 -8.93 -19.79
N GLN A 17 10.80 -9.90 -19.72
CA GLN A 17 10.50 -11.30 -19.52
C GLN A 17 9.77 -11.42 -18.18
N ASN A 18 8.46 -11.71 -18.22
CA ASN A 18 7.73 -12.18 -17.05
C ASN A 18 8.27 -13.58 -16.71
N SER A 19 9.33 -13.64 -15.92
CA SER A 19 9.65 -14.85 -15.17
C SER A 19 8.45 -15.14 -14.28
N LYS A 20 7.71 -16.21 -14.60
CA LYS A 20 6.70 -16.80 -13.72
C LYS A 20 7.40 -17.32 -12.47
N LEU A 21 7.71 -16.43 -11.53
CA LEU A 21 7.95 -16.84 -10.16
C LEU A 21 6.64 -17.41 -9.63
N ASN A 22 6.72 -18.54 -8.92
CA ASN A 22 5.66 -19.05 -8.06
C ASN A 22 5.20 -17.92 -7.13
N LYS A 23 4.16 -17.17 -7.54
CA LYS A 23 3.57 -16.12 -6.72
C LYS A 23 2.81 -16.80 -5.60
N ASN A 24 3.37 -16.77 -4.41
CA ASN A 24 2.65 -17.12 -3.21
C ASN A 24 1.41 -16.21 -3.13
N VAL A 25 0.20 -16.77 -3.02
CA VAL A 25 -1.07 -16.00 -3.08
C VAL A 25 -1.13 -14.91 -2.00
N ASN A 26 -0.38 -15.11 -0.92
CA ASN A 26 -0.31 -14.20 0.21
C ASN A 26 0.71 -13.06 0.04
N ASP A 27 1.54 -13.07 -1.01
CA ASP A 27 2.60 -12.10 -1.26
C ASP A 27 2.34 -11.32 -2.55
N SER A 28 2.21 -10.01 -2.43
CA SER A 28 1.94 -9.13 -3.57
C SER A 28 2.81 -7.90 -3.54
N GLU A 29 3.45 -7.61 -4.67
CA GLU A 29 4.19 -6.38 -4.90
C GLU A 29 3.37 -5.44 -5.78
N ILE A 30 3.21 -4.20 -5.31
CA ILE A 30 2.33 -3.19 -5.92
C ILE A 30 3.08 -1.85 -5.94
N LEU A 31 3.05 -1.15 -7.07
CA LEU A 31 3.45 0.25 -7.14
C LEU A 31 2.25 1.13 -6.77
N LYS A 32 2.36 1.89 -5.68
CA LYS A 32 1.31 2.81 -5.23
C LYS A 32 1.64 4.24 -5.63
N ALA A 33 0.80 4.82 -6.48
CA ALA A 33 0.79 6.26 -6.76
C ALA A 33 -0.17 6.97 -5.80
N SER A 34 0.23 8.13 -5.28
CA SER A 34 -0.56 8.87 -4.29
C SER A 34 -0.37 10.39 -4.41
N LEU A 35 -1.44 11.12 -4.10
CA LEU A 35 -1.49 12.56 -3.93
C LEU A 35 -2.06 12.85 -2.54
N TYR A 36 -1.53 13.87 -1.88
CA TYR A 36 -1.96 14.28 -0.54
C TYR A 36 -2.34 15.75 -0.58
N GLY A 37 -3.41 16.09 0.13
CA GLY A 37 -3.88 17.45 0.31
C GLY A 37 -4.34 17.65 1.74
N TYR A 38 -4.18 18.88 2.22
CA TYR A 38 -4.71 19.28 3.52
C TYR A 38 -6.08 19.93 3.35
N ILE A 39 -7.01 19.59 4.24
CA ILE A 39 -8.32 20.25 4.33
C ILE A 39 -8.61 20.63 5.78
N LYS A 40 -9.23 21.80 5.97
CA LYS A 40 -9.74 22.22 7.27
C LYS A 40 -11.00 21.42 7.62
N SER A 41 -11.16 21.02 8.88
CA SER A 41 -12.30 20.20 9.31
C SER A 41 -13.66 20.83 8.99
N SER A 42 -13.77 22.16 9.00
CA SER A 42 -14.98 22.90 8.62
C SER A 42 -15.39 22.74 7.15
N GLN A 43 -14.45 22.38 6.28
CA GLN A 43 -14.70 22.17 4.84
C GLN A 43 -14.95 20.70 4.50
N LEU A 44 -14.71 19.79 5.45
CA LEU A 44 -14.84 18.35 5.23
C LEU A 44 -16.23 17.95 4.71
N PRO A 45 -17.37 18.44 5.26
CA PRO A 45 -18.68 18.07 4.74
C PRO A 45 -18.86 18.46 3.26
N LYS A 46 -18.47 19.68 2.90
CA LYS A 46 -18.59 20.19 1.52
C LYS A 46 -17.69 19.44 0.54
N LEU A 47 -16.48 19.07 0.97
CA LEU A 47 -15.60 18.24 0.14
C LEU A 47 -16.21 16.85 -0.04
N PHE A 48 -16.72 16.27 1.02
CA PHE A 48 -17.33 14.94 1.01
C PHE A 48 -18.49 14.85 0.02
N ASP A 49 -19.42 15.82 0.07
CA ASP A 49 -20.55 15.90 -0.88
C ASP A 49 -20.08 16.00 -2.34
N ARG A 50 -19.04 16.80 -2.60
CA ARG A 50 -18.44 16.93 -3.94
C ARG A 50 -17.79 15.63 -4.40
N LEU A 51 -17.03 14.97 -3.53
CA LEU A 51 -16.41 13.67 -3.85
C LEU A 51 -17.47 12.62 -4.14
N LEU A 52 -18.54 12.58 -3.37
CA LEU A 52 -19.66 11.68 -3.60
C LEU A 52 -20.30 11.93 -4.98
N GLY A 53 -20.57 13.20 -5.30
CA GLY A 53 -21.10 13.60 -6.61
C GLY A 53 -20.17 13.29 -7.79
N LEU A 54 -18.85 13.39 -7.60
CA LEU A 54 -17.86 13.06 -8.63
C LEU A 54 -17.64 11.55 -8.80
N SER A 55 -17.84 10.75 -7.75
CA SER A 55 -17.44 9.34 -7.72
C SER A 55 -18.31 8.38 -8.54
N GLU A 56 -19.29 8.86 -9.32
CA GLU A 56 -20.33 8.07 -10.03
C GLU A 56 -21.13 7.09 -9.15
N ASN A 57 -20.80 6.99 -7.85
CA ASN A 57 -21.33 6.04 -6.88
C ASN A 57 -22.42 6.68 -5.99
N ILE A 58 -23.21 7.59 -6.58
CA ILE A 58 -24.22 8.41 -5.89
C ILE A 58 -25.29 7.54 -5.20
N ASN A 59 -25.52 6.32 -5.70
CA ASN A 59 -26.47 5.35 -5.11
C ASN A 59 -25.81 4.29 -4.23
N GLY A 60 -24.47 4.31 -4.06
CA GLY A 60 -23.69 3.23 -3.43
C GLY A 60 -23.05 3.60 -2.08
N TYR A 61 -23.01 4.88 -1.70
CA TYR A 61 -22.47 5.29 -0.41
C TYR A 61 -23.51 5.14 0.70
N CYS A 62 -23.57 3.95 1.30
CA CYS A 62 -24.51 3.62 2.39
C CYS A 62 -23.90 3.85 3.79
N GLY A 63 -22.74 4.53 3.91
CA GLY A 63 -21.95 4.56 5.16
C GLY A 63 -21.31 3.22 5.52
N LYS A 64 -21.63 2.15 4.78
CA LYS A 64 -21.02 0.82 4.83
C LYS A 64 -19.63 0.76 4.17
N GLN A 65 -18.94 1.88 4.00
CA GLN A 65 -17.50 1.87 3.68
C GLN A 65 -16.69 2.39 4.86
N ASN A 66 -17.23 2.27 6.07
CA ASN A 66 -16.48 2.49 7.28
C ASN A 66 -15.21 1.63 7.21
N TYR A 67 -14.09 2.32 7.31
CA TYR A 67 -12.76 1.73 7.26
C TYR A 67 -12.08 2.09 8.56
N ALA A 68 -12.01 1.14 9.47
CA ALA A 68 -11.24 1.26 10.69
C ALA A 68 -10.16 0.20 10.66
N GLU A 69 -8.90 0.63 10.68
CA GLU A 69 -7.76 -0.27 10.70
C GLU A 69 -6.84 0.08 11.84
N HIS A 70 -6.31 -0.95 12.50
CA HIS A 70 -5.09 -0.79 13.28
C HIS A 70 -3.90 -0.74 12.33
N VAL A 71 -3.06 0.28 12.51
CA VAL A 71 -1.77 0.39 11.82
C VAL A 71 -0.69 0.49 12.89
N ILE A 72 0.16 -0.53 12.97
CA ILE A 72 1.24 -0.59 13.96
C ILE A 72 2.57 -0.58 13.21
N SER A 73 3.48 0.29 13.62
CA SER A 73 4.82 0.41 13.03
C SER A 73 5.84 -0.21 13.96
N PHE A 74 6.69 -1.06 13.40
CA PHE A 74 7.75 -1.76 14.09
C PHE A 74 9.09 -1.25 13.58
N ILE A 75 9.98 -0.96 14.52
CA ILE A 75 11.34 -0.52 14.21
C ILE A 75 12.32 -1.66 14.53
N PRO A 76 13.45 -1.74 13.80
CA PRO A 76 14.52 -2.66 14.17
C PRO A 76 14.98 -2.42 15.61
N SER A 77 15.16 -3.50 16.37
CA SER A 77 15.58 -3.47 17.78
C SER A 77 17.06 -3.11 17.94
N VAL A 78 17.87 -3.44 16.93
CA VAL A 78 19.32 -3.18 16.86
C VAL A 78 19.57 -2.18 15.74
N GLU A 79 20.43 -1.18 15.97
CA GLU A 79 20.90 -0.29 14.91
C GLU A 79 21.51 -1.12 13.78
N THR A 80 21.12 -0.83 12.54
CA THR A 80 21.78 -1.41 11.36
C THR A 80 23.27 -1.10 11.44
N PRO A 81 24.16 -2.10 11.29
CA PRO A 81 25.60 -1.85 11.34
C PRO A 81 26.03 -0.88 10.23
N ILE A 82 27.16 -0.20 10.49
CA ILE A 82 27.83 0.86 9.71
C ILE A 82 27.29 1.03 8.27
N GLY A 83 26.52 2.10 8.06
CA GLY A 83 25.99 2.50 6.76
C GLY A 83 25.21 3.82 6.88
N PRO A 84 24.84 4.46 5.75
CA PRO A 84 23.99 5.65 5.78
C PRO A 84 22.68 5.36 6.51
N ALA A 85 22.12 6.35 7.20
CA ALA A 85 20.90 6.20 8.00
C ALA A 85 19.72 5.71 7.14
N ARG A 86 19.53 4.39 7.09
CA ARG A 86 18.47 3.71 6.35
C ARG A 86 17.23 3.44 7.20
N ASN A 87 17.16 4.00 8.40
CA ASN A 87 16.19 3.61 9.43
C ASN A 87 14.73 3.73 9.00
N ASN A 88 14.39 4.63 8.08
CA ASN A 88 13.02 4.78 7.58
C ASN A 88 12.62 3.70 6.55
N ASP A 89 13.58 3.09 5.86
CA ASP A 89 13.37 2.10 4.79
C ASP A 89 13.11 0.70 5.37
N VAL A 90 13.43 0.50 6.64
CA VAL A 90 13.39 -0.80 7.34
C VAL A 90 12.19 -0.86 8.30
N ILE A 91 11.34 0.17 8.34
CA ILE A 91 10.13 0.14 9.18
C ILE A 91 9.14 -0.86 8.58
N ILE A 92 8.75 -1.84 9.39
CA ILE A 92 7.67 -2.75 9.05
C ILE A 92 6.36 -2.16 9.56
N LYS A 93 5.34 -2.08 8.71
CA LYS A 93 3.99 -1.71 9.13
C LYS A 93 3.07 -2.90 9.05
N ILE A 94 2.35 -3.20 10.12
CA ILE A 94 1.29 -4.21 10.09
C ILE A 94 -0.07 -3.54 10.18
N ASN A 95 -1.03 -4.11 9.46
CA ASN A 95 -2.37 -3.60 9.36
C ASN A 95 -3.37 -4.72 9.65
N SER A 96 -4.44 -4.41 10.40
CA SER A 96 -5.58 -5.30 10.55
C SER A 96 -6.89 -4.51 10.55
N ASN A 97 -7.89 -5.04 9.87
CA ASN A 97 -9.23 -4.46 9.83
C ASN A 97 -9.95 -4.73 11.15
N LEU A 98 -10.42 -3.65 11.77
CA LEU A 98 -11.16 -3.67 13.03
C LEU A 98 -12.62 -4.06 12.89
N LEU A 99 -13.15 -3.96 11.67
CA LEU A 99 -14.54 -4.20 11.37
C LEU A 99 -14.74 -5.59 10.78
N ASP A 100 -15.83 -6.23 11.16
CA ASP A 100 -16.32 -7.46 10.54
C ASP A 100 -17.08 -7.19 9.23
N GLU A 101 -17.58 -8.24 8.59
CA GLU A 101 -18.36 -8.16 7.34
C GLU A 101 -19.66 -7.35 7.48
N ASN A 102 -20.13 -7.17 8.71
CA ASN A 102 -21.32 -6.42 9.07
C ASN A 102 -21.01 -5.00 9.57
N TYR A 103 -19.75 -4.55 9.48
CA TYR A 103 -19.25 -3.25 9.94
C TYR A 103 -19.32 -3.03 11.45
N ASN A 104 -19.39 -4.09 12.23
CA ASN A 104 -19.26 -4.02 13.69
C ASN A 104 -17.80 -4.18 14.09
N TYR A 105 -17.43 -3.58 15.22
CA TYR A 105 -16.11 -3.81 15.80
C TYR A 105 -15.97 -5.27 16.21
N LYS A 106 -14.91 -5.92 15.74
CA LYS A 106 -14.56 -7.28 16.14
C LYS A 106 -14.34 -7.34 17.66
N THR A 107 -14.95 -8.31 18.32
CA THR A 107 -14.86 -8.52 19.78
C THR A 107 -13.77 -9.52 20.18
N GLY A 108 -13.09 -10.13 19.21
CA GLY A 108 -12.03 -11.12 19.42
C GLY A 108 -10.71 -10.52 19.91
N SER A 109 -9.79 -11.40 20.33
CA SER A 109 -8.43 -11.01 20.70
C SER A 109 -7.68 -10.44 19.50
N VAL A 110 -6.90 -9.38 19.72
CA VAL A 110 -6.03 -8.77 18.70
C VAL A 110 -5.02 -9.77 18.11
N LEU A 111 -4.68 -10.81 18.88
CA LEU A 111 -3.75 -11.87 18.48
C LEU A 111 -4.31 -12.82 17.42
N ASP A 112 -5.64 -12.95 17.34
CA ASP A 112 -6.31 -13.87 16.42
C ASP A 112 -6.74 -13.19 15.11
N ASN A 113 -6.39 -11.91 14.97
CA ASN A 113 -6.72 -11.13 13.80
C ASN A 113 -5.92 -11.58 12.56
N ASP A 114 -6.54 -11.43 11.40
CA ASP A 114 -5.81 -11.44 10.13
C ASP A 114 -4.99 -10.15 10.01
N TRP A 115 -3.70 -10.33 9.76
CA TRP A 115 -2.73 -9.25 9.63
C TRP A 115 -2.20 -9.17 8.20
N THR A 116 -1.91 -7.95 7.78
CA THR A 116 -1.12 -7.69 6.57
C THR A 116 0.16 -6.98 6.97
N ILE A 117 1.29 -7.61 6.71
CA ILE A 117 2.61 -6.98 6.78
C ILE A 117 2.81 -6.15 5.51
N ASN A 118 3.16 -4.88 5.68
CA ASN A 118 3.44 -3.93 4.62
C ASN A 118 4.91 -3.48 4.73
N LEU A 119 5.69 -3.83 3.71
CA LEU A 119 7.03 -3.33 3.49
C LEU A 119 6.92 -2.18 2.48
N ILE A 120 7.22 -0.96 2.93
CA ILE A 120 7.03 0.26 2.13
C ILE A 120 8.40 0.80 1.77
N GLY A 121 8.73 0.76 0.49
CA GLY A 121 9.99 1.33 0.01
C GLY A 121 9.92 2.85 -0.18
N ASN A 122 11.07 3.41 -0.50
CA ASN A 122 11.22 4.84 -0.75
C ASN A 122 10.47 5.31 -1.99
N PRO A 123 10.04 6.59 -2.00
CA PRO A 123 9.44 7.17 -3.19
C PRO A 123 10.45 7.23 -4.34
N ASP A 124 9.97 6.97 -5.57
CA ASP A 124 10.78 7.11 -6.77
C ASP A 124 11.07 8.60 -7.03
N SER A 125 12.34 8.99 -6.90
CA SER A 125 12.78 10.38 -7.06
C SER A 125 12.66 10.91 -8.49
N ARG A 126 12.48 10.04 -9.49
CA ARG A 126 12.37 10.43 -10.90
C ARG A 126 10.97 10.94 -11.25
N ILE A 127 9.98 10.69 -10.40
CA ILE A 127 8.59 11.07 -10.63
C ILE A 127 8.24 12.24 -9.71
N THR A 128 8.00 13.41 -10.29
CA THR A 128 7.76 14.65 -9.54
C THR A 128 6.27 15.01 -9.43
N ASN A 129 5.43 14.44 -10.30
CA ASN A 129 4.01 14.82 -10.40
C ASN A 129 3.13 14.15 -9.34
N CYS A 130 3.59 13.06 -8.74
CA CYS A 130 2.92 12.34 -7.67
C CYS A 130 3.94 11.52 -6.87
N ILE A 131 3.54 11.06 -5.69
CA ILE A 131 4.39 10.19 -4.87
C ILE A 131 4.14 8.74 -5.30
N VAL A 132 5.16 8.10 -5.87
CA VAL A 132 5.12 6.68 -6.26
C VAL A 132 6.02 5.87 -5.36
N LYS A 133 5.47 4.89 -4.63
CA LYS A 133 6.20 4.02 -3.71
C LYS A 133 5.97 2.54 -4.03
N PRO A 134 7.01 1.69 -4.01
CA PRO A 134 6.83 0.25 -4.03
C PRO A 134 6.32 -0.22 -2.65
N ILE A 135 5.30 -1.08 -2.66
CA ILE A 135 4.75 -1.70 -1.46
C ILE A 135 4.66 -3.19 -1.69
N ARG A 136 5.27 -3.97 -0.79
CA ARG A 136 5.08 -5.41 -0.71
C ARG A 136 4.15 -5.74 0.45
N LYS A 137 3.11 -6.51 0.18
CA LYS A 137 2.09 -6.91 1.15
C LYS A 137 2.14 -8.41 1.35
N ILE A 138 2.18 -8.83 2.61
CA ILE A 138 2.19 -10.23 3.00
C ILE A 138 1.04 -10.47 3.99
N LYS A 139 0.08 -11.32 3.61
CA LYS A 139 -1.01 -11.74 4.51
C LYS A 139 -0.53 -12.82 5.47
N THR A 140 -0.89 -12.69 6.74
CA THR A 140 -0.51 -13.63 7.80
C THR A 140 -1.57 -13.63 8.92
N ASN A 141 -1.57 -14.65 9.75
CA ASN A 141 -2.48 -14.83 10.88
C ASN A 141 -1.73 -15.31 12.12
N GLY A 142 -2.36 -15.21 13.29
CA GLY A 142 -1.78 -15.60 14.58
C GLY A 142 -0.93 -14.50 15.22
N ASN A 143 -0.05 -14.88 16.16
CA ASN A 143 0.69 -13.95 17.01
C ASN A 143 1.83 -13.22 16.27
N ILE A 144 1.44 -12.21 15.49
CA ILE A 144 2.35 -11.39 14.70
C ILE A 144 3.36 -10.61 15.55
N PHE A 145 2.98 -10.24 16.77
CA PHE A 145 3.84 -9.46 17.68
C PHE A 145 5.05 -10.27 18.11
N GLU A 146 4.83 -11.53 18.48
CA GLU A 146 5.90 -12.45 18.83
C GLU A 146 6.78 -12.78 17.63
N PHE A 147 6.18 -13.01 16.45
CA PHE A 147 6.93 -13.21 15.22
C PHE A 147 7.86 -12.04 14.89
N LEU A 148 7.35 -10.80 14.93
CA LEU A 148 8.16 -9.60 14.66
C LEU A 148 9.24 -9.39 15.73
N LYS A 149 8.93 -9.69 17.00
CA LYS A 149 9.93 -9.65 18.08
C LYS A 149 11.07 -10.64 17.84
N LEU A 150 10.76 -11.86 17.39
CA LEU A 150 11.76 -12.88 17.02
C LEU A 150 12.60 -12.45 15.81
N LEU A 151 12.03 -11.69 14.87
CA LEU A 151 12.76 -11.07 13.76
C LEU A 151 13.62 -9.87 14.19
N GLY A 152 13.63 -9.53 15.48
CA GLY A 152 14.42 -8.42 16.03
C GLY A 152 13.76 -7.06 15.83
N TYR A 153 12.43 -6.99 15.77
CA TYR A 153 11.68 -5.73 15.73
C TYR A 153 11.02 -5.43 17.08
N LYS A 154 10.76 -4.15 17.36
CA LYS A 154 10.08 -3.66 18.57
C LYS A 154 9.07 -2.56 18.26
#